data_AF-A0A399Y6W2-F1
#
_entry.id   AF-A0A399Y6W2-F1
#
_cell.length_a   1.000
_cell.length_b   1.000
_cell.length_c   1.000
_cell.angle_alpha   90.00
_cell.angle_beta   90.00
_cell.angle_gamma   90.00
#
_symmetry.space_group_name_H-M   'P 1'
#
loop_
_entity.id
_entity.type
_entity.pdbx_description
1 polymer ?
#
loop_
_entity_poly.entity_id
_entity_poly.type
_entity_poly.pdbx_seq_one_letter_code
_entity_poly.pdbx_strand_id
1 'polypeptide(L)'
;MALRFYLDENLPIEIARQLRARGIDVVTVRDIKRLGDSDENHLQRAAADNRVLCTFDTDFIRLALEGHSHAGIVLGQPELHYIGAWVSFLELMHAVLS
;
A
#
# COMPACT_ATOMS: atom_id res chain seq x y z
N MET A 1 -2.63 17.47 2.59
CA MET A 1 -2.80 16.76 1.30
C MET A 1 -3.01 15.30 1.66
N ALA A 2 -4.12 14.69 1.27
CA ALA A 2 -4.53 13.44 1.92
C ALA A 2 -3.72 12.22 1.48
N LEU A 3 -3.40 11.32 2.42
CA LEU A 3 -2.71 10.07 2.13
C LEU A 3 -3.54 9.18 1.21
N ARG A 4 -2.88 8.60 0.21
CA ARG A 4 -3.45 7.67 -0.77
C ARG A 4 -2.65 6.39 -0.73
N PHE A 5 -3.31 5.24 -0.90
CA PHE A 5 -2.66 3.95 -0.74
C PHE A 5 -2.61 3.15 -2.04
N TYR A 6 -1.54 2.39 -2.20
CA TYR A 6 -1.33 1.39 -3.23
C TYR A 6 -1.13 0.04 -2.52
N LEU A 7 -2.06 -0.89 -2.70
CA LEU A 7 -2.02 -2.19 -2.04
C LEU A 7 -1.45 -3.23 -2.99
N ASP A 8 -0.39 -3.88 -2.52
CA ASP A 8 0.29 -4.97 -3.20
C ASP A 8 -0.61 -6.21 -3.38
N GLU A 9 -0.22 -7.12 -4.26
CA GLU A 9 -1.00 -8.31 -4.61
C GLU A 9 -1.13 -9.33 -3.47
N ASN A 10 -0.19 -9.29 -2.52
CA ASN A 10 -0.19 -10.12 -1.32
C ASN A 10 -1.18 -9.65 -0.23
N LEU A 11 -1.81 -8.47 -0.39
CA LEU A 11 -2.86 -8.02 0.53
C LEU A 11 -4.25 -8.49 0.11
N PRO A 12 -5.11 -8.85 1.09
CA PRO A 12 -6.53 -9.09 0.84
C PRO A 12 -7.23 -7.85 0.26
N ILE A 13 -8.00 -8.04 -0.81
CA ILE A 13 -8.76 -6.98 -1.49
C ILE A 13 -9.82 -6.33 -0.60
N GLU A 14 -10.25 -7.04 0.44
CA GLU A 14 -11.21 -6.59 1.44
C GLU A 14 -10.71 -5.34 2.17
N ILE A 15 -9.39 -5.18 2.33
CA ILE A 15 -8.78 -3.99 2.94
C ILE A 15 -9.10 -2.77 2.07
N ALA A 16 -8.83 -2.85 0.75
CA ALA A 16 -9.13 -1.79 -0.19
C ALA A 16 -10.62 -1.45 -0.22
N ARG A 17 -11.48 -2.48 -0.24
CA ARG A 17 -12.94 -2.29 -0.21
C ARG A 17 -13.40 -1.51 1.03
N GLN A 18 -12.87 -1.85 2.19
CA GLN A 18 -13.23 -1.21 3.45
C GLN A 18 -12.69 0.21 3.60
N LEU A 19 -11.48 0.48 3.09
CA LEU A 19 -10.92 1.84 3.08
C LEU A 19 -11.68 2.75 2.11
N ARG A 20 -12.01 2.26 0.91
CA ARG A 20 -12.84 3.00 -0.06
C ARG A 20 -14.22 3.33 0.49
N ALA A 21 -14.84 2.41 1.24
CA ALA A 21 -16.11 2.67 1.90
C ALA A 21 -16.05 3.81 2.93
N ARG A 22 -14.85 4.16 3.41
CA ARG A 22 -14.56 5.30 4.30
C ARG A 22 -14.11 6.56 3.55
N GLY A 23 -14.16 6.56 2.22
CA GLY A 23 -13.74 7.70 1.39
C GLY A 23 -12.22 7.82 1.19
N ILE A 24 -11.44 6.82 1.62
CA ILE A 24 -9.98 6.83 1.46
C ILE A 24 -9.63 6.35 0.05
N ASP A 25 -8.76 7.09 -0.64
CA ASP A 25 -8.31 6.76 -1.98
C ASP A 25 -7.27 5.62 -1.94
N VAL A 26 -7.69 4.46 -2.45
CA VAL A 26 -6.89 3.24 -2.50
C VAL A 26 -6.98 2.61 -3.89
N VAL A 27 -5.85 2.18 -4.44
CA VAL A 27 -5.77 1.24 -5.57
C VAL A 27 -5.08 -0.04 -5.13
N THR A 28 -5.46 -1.17 -5.71
CA THR A 28 -4.73 -2.43 -5.60
C THR A 28 -4.05 -2.73 -6.92
N VAL A 29 -3.01 -3.58 -6.89
CA VAL A 29 -2.39 -4.16 -8.09
C VAL A 29 -3.43 -4.79 -9.04
N ARG A 30 -4.51 -5.34 -8.49
CA ARG A 30 -5.63 -5.94 -9.25
C ARG A 30 -6.46 -4.90 -9.98
N ASP A 31 -6.78 -3.76 -9.37
CA ASP A 31 -7.57 -2.70 -10.02
C ASP A 31 -6.88 -2.16 -11.26
N ILE A 32 -5.55 -2.05 -11.21
CA ILE A 32 -4.73 -1.54 -12.31
C ILE A 32 -4.28 -2.62 -13.29
N LYS A 33 -4.71 -3.88 -13.10
CA LYS A 33 -4.39 -5.03 -13.95
C LYS A 33 -2.88 -5.29 -14.11
N ARG A 34 -2.14 -5.25 -13.00
CA ARG A 34 -0.67 -5.43 -12.95
C ARG A 34 -0.23 -6.58 -12.04
N LEU A 35 -1.07 -7.60 -11.83
CA LEU A 35 -0.66 -8.79 -11.06
C LEU A 35 0.62 -9.41 -11.63
N GLY A 36 1.53 -9.80 -10.74
CA GLY A 36 2.83 -10.38 -11.09
C GLY A 36 3.81 -9.44 -11.83
N ASP A 37 3.59 -8.13 -11.79
CA ASP A 37 4.60 -7.15 -12.22
C ASP A 37 5.73 -7.10 -11.18
N SER A 38 6.90 -6.55 -11.53
CA SER A 38 8.04 -6.55 -10.60
C SER A 38 7.85 -5.57 -9.43
N ASP A 39 8.54 -5.82 -8.33
CA ASP A 39 8.55 -4.92 -7.17
C ASP A 39 9.03 -3.52 -7.54
N GLU A 40 10.05 -3.40 -8.40
CA GLU A 40 10.52 -2.09 -8.88
C GLU A 40 9.41 -1.35 -9.65
N ASN A 41 8.66 -2.07 -10.49
CA ASN A 41 7.56 -1.49 -11.24
C ASN A 41 6.41 -1.08 -10.31
N HIS A 42 6.09 -1.88 -9.30
CA HIS A 42 5.09 -1.53 -8.30
C HIS A 42 5.51 -0.31 -7.46
N LEU A 43 6.75 -0.28 -6.98
CA LEU A 43 7.29 0.82 -6.20
C LEU A 43 7.33 2.12 -7.01
N GLN A 44 7.79 2.05 -8.27
CA GLN A 44 7.83 3.19 -9.18
C GLN A 44 6.44 3.74 -9.48
N ARG A 45 5.44 2.86 -9.73
CA ARG A 45 4.05 3.29 -9.94
C ARG A 45 3.48 3.97 -8.71
N ALA A 46 3.66 3.38 -7.53
CA ALA A 46 3.22 3.97 -6.27
C ALA A 46 3.85 5.35 -6.05
N ALA A 47 5.15 5.49 -6.31
CA ALA A 47 5.87 6.76 -6.23
C ALA A 47 5.33 7.80 -7.23
N ALA A 48 5.16 7.42 -8.49
CA ALA A 48 4.67 8.33 -9.55
C ALA A 48 3.27 8.87 -9.25
N ASP A 49 2.40 8.04 -8.65
CA ASP A 49 1.04 8.42 -8.28
C ASP A 49 0.93 9.10 -6.90
N ASN A 50 2.06 9.31 -6.22
CA ASN A 50 2.16 9.78 -4.83
C ASN A 50 1.28 8.95 -3.87
N ARG A 51 1.39 7.63 -3.97
CA ARG A 51 0.68 6.66 -3.13
C ARG A 51 1.66 5.90 -2.25
N VAL A 52 1.31 5.75 -0.98
CA VAL A 52 2.06 4.90 -0.04
C VAL A 52 1.82 3.44 -0.40
N LEU A 53 2.91 2.70 -0.61
CA LEU A 53 2.86 1.27 -0.91
C LEU A 53 2.60 0.49 0.39
N CYS A 54 1.57 -0.34 0.41
CA CYS A 54 1.27 -1.27 1.49
C CYS A 54 1.57 -2.69 1.00
N THR A 55 2.38 -3.44 1.75
CA THR A 55 2.80 -4.80 1.38
C THR A 55 3.11 -5.66 2.61
N PHE A 56 3.12 -6.98 2.46
CA PHE A 56 3.76 -7.91 3.39
C PHE A 56 5.21 -8.27 2.97
N ASP A 57 5.64 -7.86 1.79
CA ASP A 57 6.93 -8.22 1.21
C ASP A 57 8.03 -7.26 1.68
N THR A 58 9.06 -7.82 2.32
CA THR A 58 10.21 -7.07 2.81
C THR A 58 11.15 -6.59 1.72
N ASP A 59 11.07 -7.15 0.51
CA ASP A 59 11.98 -6.79 -0.59
C ASP A 59 11.78 -5.34 -1.04
N PHE A 60 10.60 -4.76 -0.85
CA PHE A 60 10.38 -3.33 -1.03
C PHE A 60 11.21 -2.43 -0.10
N ILE A 61 11.55 -2.90 1.11
CA ILE A 61 12.45 -2.16 2.02
C ILE A 61 13.86 -2.16 1.45
N ARG A 62 14.30 -3.28 0.87
CA ARG A 62 15.59 -3.36 0.20
C ARG A 62 15.65 -2.39 -0.98
N LEU A 63 14.62 -2.35 -1.83
CA LEU A 63 14.56 -1.39 -2.94
C LEU A 63 14.64 0.07 -2.47
N ALA A 64 13.96 0.41 -1.38
CA ALA A 64 14.05 1.74 -0.78
C ALA A 64 15.47 2.07 -0.29
N LEU A 65 16.15 1.11 0.36
CA LEU A 65 17.54 1.26 0.80
C LEU A 65 18.54 1.37 -0.37
N GLU A 66 18.22 0.77 -1.51
CA GLU A 66 18.98 0.89 -2.77
C GLU A 66 18.74 2.24 -3.48
N GLY A 67 17.88 3.11 -2.92
CA GLY A 67 17.67 4.48 -3.41
C GLY A 67 16.52 4.61 -4.42
N HIS A 68 15.67 3.60 -4.57
CA HIS A 68 14.48 3.70 -5.41
C HIS A 68 13.50 4.70 -4.79
N SER A 69 12.94 5.59 -5.63
CA SER A 69 11.97 6.59 -5.20
C SER A 69 10.69 5.92 -4.70
N HIS A 70 10.14 6.43 -3.58
CA HIS A 70 8.87 5.99 -3.03
C HIS A 70 8.16 7.14 -2.31
N ALA A 71 6.82 7.13 -2.30
CA ALA A 71 6.03 8.08 -1.52
C ALA A 71 5.80 7.61 -0.06
N GLY A 72 6.34 6.45 0.30
CA GLY A 72 6.23 5.81 1.61
C GLY A 72 5.96 4.32 1.45
N ILE A 73 6.34 3.53 2.44
CA ILE A 73 6.11 2.09 2.49
C ILE A 73 5.53 1.73 3.85
N VAL A 74 4.43 0.98 3.86
CA VAL A 74 3.83 0.37 5.04
C VAL A 74 4.02 -1.12 4.92
N LEU A 75 4.81 -1.67 5.83
CA LEU A 75 5.06 -3.10 5.91
C LEU A 75 4.17 -3.71 6.97
N GLY A 76 3.37 -4.71 6.59
CA GLY A 76 2.64 -5.54 7.53
C GLY A 76 3.42 -6.79 7.92
N GLN A 77 2.89 -7.49 8.92
CA GLN A 77 3.33 -8.84 9.30
C GLN A 77 2.11 -9.77 9.21
N PRO A 78 2.12 -10.80 8.35
CA PRO A 78 0.96 -11.65 8.09
C PRO A 78 0.34 -12.27 9.35
N GLU A 79 1.15 -12.61 10.36
CA GLU A 79 0.71 -13.25 11.60
C GLU A 79 0.01 -12.29 12.57
N LEU A 80 0.26 -10.99 12.44
CA LEU A 80 -0.26 -9.96 13.34
C LEU A 80 -1.35 -9.11 12.69
N HIS A 81 -1.23 -8.85 11.39
CA HIS A 81 -2.04 -7.85 10.70
C HIS A 81 -3.09 -8.51 9.81
N TYR A 82 -4.20 -8.91 10.45
CA TYR A 82 -5.42 -9.30 9.75
C TYR A 82 -6.12 -8.07 9.11
N ILE A 83 -7.13 -8.30 8.27
CA ILE A 83 -7.82 -7.25 7.50
C ILE A 83 -8.22 -6.04 8.37
N GLY A 84 -8.81 -6.28 9.55
CA GLY A 84 -9.24 -5.21 10.45
C GLY A 84 -8.07 -4.38 11.00
N ALA A 85 -6.94 -5.01 11.33
CA ALA A 85 -5.76 -4.30 11.80
C ALA A 85 -5.21 -3.35 10.71
N TRP A 86 -5.12 -3.84 9.46
CA TRP A 86 -4.73 -3.01 8.33
C TRP A 86 -5.67 -1.82 8.11
N VAL A 87 -6.98 -2.07 8.11
CA VAL A 87 -7.98 -1.02 7.90
C VAL A 87 -7.87 0.05 8.98
N SER A 88 -7.85 -0.32 10.25
CA SER A 88 -7.75 0.63 11.37
C SER A 88 -6.44 1.43 11.33
N PHE A 89 -5.33 0.78 11.01
CA PHE A 89 -4.02 1.44 10.97
C PHE A 89 -3.91 2.44 9.81
N LEU A 90 -4.32 2.04 8.61
CA LEU A 90 -4.28 2.90 7.43
C LEU A 90 -5.28 4.06 7.52
N GLU A 91 -6.45 3.82 8.13
CA GLU A 91 -7.42 4.89 8.46
C GLU A 91 -6.83 5.90 9.45
N LEU A 92 -6.17 5.43 10.52
CA LEU A 92 -5.51 6.31 11.48
C LEU A 92 -4.41 7.14 10.82
N MET A 93 -3.53 6.51 10.03
CA MET A 93 -2.48 7.22 9.32
C MET A 93 -3.06 8.28 8.38
N HIS A 94 -4.09 7.92 7.61
CA HIS A 94 -4.80 8.87 6.77
C HIS A 94 -5.38 10.03 7.58
N ALA A 95 -5.98 9.79 8.74
CA ALA A 95 -6.55 10.86 9.56
C ALA A 95 -5.49 11.80 10.17
N VAL A 96 -4.30 11.29 10.50
CA VAL A 96 -3.27 12.04 11.23
C VAL A 96 -2.27 12.76 10.32
N LEU A 97 -1.95 12.18 9.15
CA LEU A 97 -0.88 12.66 8.27
C LEU A 97 -1.40 13.38 7.00
N SER A 98 -2.72 13.58 6.88
CA SER A 98 -3.36 14.25 5.73
C SER A 98 -3.50 15.75 5.87
#